data_AF-A0A534LND7-F1
#
_entry.id   AF-A0A534LND7-F1
#
_cell.length_a   1.000
_cell.length_b   1.000
_cell.length_c   1.000
_cell.angle_alpha   90.00
_cell.angle_beta   90.00
_cell.angle_gamma   90.00
#
_symmetry.space_group_name_H-M   'P 1'
#
loop_
_entity.id
_entity.type
_entity.pdbx_description
1 polymer ?
#
loop_
_entity_poly.entity_id
_entity_poly.type
_entity_poly.pdbx_seq_one_letter_code
_entity_poly.pdbx_strand_id
1 'polypeptide(L)' 'MASTDAIIVGGGHNGLVAAAYLAKAGLKVLVLERRSMVGGA' A
#
# COMPACT_ATOMS: atom_id res chain seq x y z
N MET A 1 -14.21 9.84 5.28
CA MET A 1 -12.87 9.21 5.19
C MET A 1 -13.04 7.70 5.17
N ALA A 2 -12.29 6.97 4.35
CA ALA A 2 -12.25 5.52 4.45
C ALA A 2 -11.49 5.12 5.73
N SER A 3 -12.07 4.26 6.57
CA SER A 3 -11.34 3.66 7.69
C SER A 3 -10.38 2.61 7.12
N THR A 4 -9.10 2.70 7.46
CA THR A 4 -8.02 1.77 7.09
C THR A 4 -7.12 1.56 8.30
N ASP A 5 -6.62 0.34 8.46
CA ASP A 5 -5.77 -0.04 9.61
C ASP A 5 -4.30 0.36 9.37
N ALA A 6 -3.88 0.47 8.11
CA ALA A 6 -2.55 0.89 7.72
C ALA A 6 -2.55 1.74 6.44
N ILE A 7 -1.64 2.70 6.36
CA ILE A 7 -1.38 3.52 5.17
C ILE A 7 0.07 3.32 4.74
N ILE A 8 0.28 2.99 3.47
CA ILE A 8 1.61 2.91 2.85
C ILE A 8 1.76 4.06 1.85
N VAL A 9 2.85 4.80 1.98
CA VAL A 9 3.19 5.90 1.07
C VAL A 9 4.29 5.44 0.10
N GLY A 10 3.96 5.41 -1.18
CA GLY A 10 4.80 4.92 -2.27
C GLY A 10 4.37 3.54 -2.78
N GLY A 11 4.09 3.45 -4.08
CA GLY A 11 3.69 2.23 -4.80
C GLY A 11 4.87 1.49 -5.43
N GLY A 12 6.02 1.46 -4.76
CA GLY A 12 7.19 0.67 -5.18
C GLY A 12 7.14 -0.78 -4.73
N HIS A 13 8.05 -1.61 -5.26
CA HIS A 13 8.13 -3.05 -4.96
C HIS A 13 8.03 -3.35 -3.46
N ASN A 14 8.84 -2.68 -2.63
CA ASN A 14 8.83 -2.91 -1.17
C ASN A 14 7.50 -2.48 -0.51
N GLY A 15 6.93 -1.35 -0.94
CA GLY A 15 5.66 -0.85 -0.43
C GLY A 15 4.50 -1.78 -0.77
N LEU A 16 4.46 -2.30 -1.99
CA LEU A 16 3.45 -3.27 -2.43
C LEU A 16 3.60 -4.62 -1.74
N VAL A 17 4.84 -5.10 -1.54
CA VAL A 17 5.09 -6.33 -0.79
C VAL A 17 4.62 -6.19 0.66
N ALA A 18 4.95 -5.08 1.31
CA ALA A 18 4.46 -4.80 2.67
C ALA A 18 2.92 -4.71 2.71
N ALA A 19 2.30 -4.01 1.76
CA ALA A 19 0.84 -3.93 1.65
C ALA A 19 0.20 -5.32 1.51
N ALA A 20 0.79 -6.18 0.68
CA ALA A 20 0.30 -7.53 0.45
C ALA A 20 0.36 -8.38 1.72
N TYR A 21 1.44 -8.29 2.51
CA TYR A 21 1.54 -9.02 3.77
C TYR A 21 0.56 -8.52 4.84
N LEU A 22 0.38 -7.20 4.94
CA LEU A 22 -0.61 -6.62 5.87
C LEU A 22 -2.04 -7.00 5.46
N ALA A 23 -2.36 -6.94 4.16
CA ALA A 23 -3.65 -7.39 3.64
C ALA A 23 -3.87 -8.89 3.87
N LYS A 24 -2.82 -9.72 3.68
CA LYS A 24 -2.86 -11.16 3.98
C LYS A 24 -3.11 -11.44 5.47
N ALA A 25 -2.67 -10.56 6.37
CA ALA A 25 -2.97 -10.62 7.80
C ALA A 25 -4.38 -10.13 8.17
N GLY A 26 -5.20 -9.72 7.19
CA GLY A 26 -6.58 -9.28 7.38
C GLY A 26 -6.76 -7.78 7.61
N LEU A 27 -5.70 -6.98 7.46
CA LEU A 27 -5.76 -5.53 7.64
C LEU A 27 -6.26 -4.83 6.37
N LYS A 28 -7.05 -3.78 6.53
CA LYS A 28 -7.47 -2.90 5.43
C LYS A 28 -6.40 -1.85 5.17
N VAL A 29 -5.63 -2.04 4.10
CA VAL A 29 -4.47 -1.20 3.76
C VAL A 29 -4.82 -0.22 2.64
N LEU A 30 -4.42 1.04 2.80
CA LEU A 30 -4.44 2.05 1.74
C LEU A 30 -3.02 2.32 1.25
N VAL A 31 -2.77 2.12 -0.04
CA VAL A 31 -1.49 2.49 -0.67
C VAL A 31 -1.69 3.78 -1.48
N LEU A 32 -0.85 4.78 -1.23
CA LEU A 32 -0.87 6.05 -1.95
C LEU A 32 0.41 6.19 -2.77
N GLU A 33 0.26 6.35 -4.08
CA GLU A 33 1.35 6.62 -5.02
C GLU A 33 1.08 7.95 -5.72
N ARG A 34 2.13 8.76 -5.90
CA ARG A 34 2.00 10.08 -6.55
C ARG A 34 1.81 9.96 -8.06
N ARG A 35 2.38 8.92 -8.67
CA ARG A 35 2.29 8.66 -10.11
C ARG A 35 0.96 8.01 -10.45
N SER A 36 0.56 8.11 -11.71
CA SER A 36 -0.58 7.37 -12.27
C SER A 36 -0.34 5.86 -12.39
N MET A 37 0.86 5.38 -12.02
CA MET A 37 1.27 4.00 -12.13
C MET A 37 2.12 3.58 -10.93
N VAL A 38 2.03 2.30 -10.57
CA VAL A 38 2.91 1.67 -9.57
C VAL A 38 4.24 1.21 -10.20
N GLY A 39 5.19 0.79 -9.37
CA GLY A 39 6.49 0.24 -9.79
C GLY A 39 7.66 0.77 -8.98
N GLY A 40 7.56 1.99 -8.46
CA GLY A 40 8.63 2.62 -7.68
C GLY A 40 9.74 3.18 -8.56
N ALA A 41 10.99 2.95 -8.13
CA ALA A 41 12.21 3.38 -8.81
C ALA A 41 12.38 2.69 -10.18
#